data_AF-A0AAC9W2W0-F1
#
_entry.id   AF-A0AAC9W2W0-F1
#
_cell.length_a   1.000
_cell.length_b   1.000
_cell.length_c   1.000
_cell.angle_alpha   90.00
_cell.angle_beta   90.00
_cell.angle_gamma   90.00
#
_symmetry.space_group_name_H-M   'P 1'
#
loop_
_entity.id
_entity.type
_entity.pdbx_description
1 polymer ?
#
loop_
_entity_poly.entity_id
_entity_poly.type
_entity_poly.pdbx_seq_one_letter_code
_entity_poly.pdbx_strand_id
1 'polypeptide(L)'
;MKLETNKNVLKLKQIGIDQHSRPVFIDADGRLYKDVNLGMDESKICTVWGGFDGEPDTPLEYFKQRPTVEIVENLEEENASTD
;
A
#
# COMPACT_ATOMS: atom_id res chain seq x y z
N MET A 1 -13.75 -29.87 -3.34
CA MET A 1 -12.95 -28.70 -3.75
C MET A 1 -13.56 -27.47 -3.14
N LYS A 2 -12.85 -26.77 -2.25
CA LYS A 2 -13.03 -25.33 -1.97
C LYS A 2 -11.68 -24.80 -1.46
N LEU A 3 -10.87 -24.27 -2.35
CA LEU A 3 -9.81 -23.34 -1.98
C LEU A 3 -10.39 -21.95 -2.18
N GLU A 4 -10.83 -21.30 -1.11
CA GLU A 4 -11.04 -19.85 -1.10
C GLU A 4 -10.18 -19.28 0.01
N THR A 5 -8.88 -19.27 -0.23
CA THR A 5 -7.97 -18.38 0.47
C THR A 5 -8.24 -16.98 -0.05
N ASN A 6 -9.15 -16.25 0.60
CA ASN A 6 -9.24 -14.80 0.47
C ASN A 6 -7.89 -14.22 0.93
N LYS A 7 -6.92 -14.16 0.03
CA LYS A 7 -5.65 -13.48 0.30
C LYS A 7 -6.00 -12.01 0.52
N ASN A 8 -5.75 -11.50 1.72
CA ASN A 8 -5.84 -10.07 2.02
C ASN A 8 -4.69 -9.37 1.26
N VAL A 9 -4.94 -8.99 0.01
CA VAL A 9 -3.97 -8.32 -0.86
C VAL A 9 -4.21 -6.82 -0.79
N LEU A 10 -3.17 -6.07 -0.43
CA LEU A 10 -3.16 -4.61 -0.50
C LEU A 10 -2.47 -4.19 -1.80
N LYS A 11 -3.26 -3.78 -2.78
CA LYS A 11 -2.76 -3.22 -4.05
C LYS A 11 -2.35 -1.77 -3.82
N LEU A 12 -1.11 -1.45 -4.17
CA LEU A 12 -0.53 -0.12 -4.01
C LEU A 12 0.02 0.37 -5.34
N LYS A 13 -0.34 1.58 -5.74
CA LYS A 13 0.26 2.27 -6.88
C LYS A 13 1.29 3.27 -6.38
N GLN A 14 2.50 3.22 -6.94
CA GLN A 14 3.49 4.25 -6.66
C GLN A 14 3.06 5.58 -7.29
N ILE A 15 3.06 6.64 -6.50
CA ILE A 15 2.66 7.99 -6.93
C ILE A 15 3.81 9.00 -6.91
N GLY A 16 4.95 8.64 -6.31
CA GLY A 16 6.15 9.47 -6.35
C GLY A 16 7.19 9.08 -5.31
N ILE A 17 8.08 10.03 -5.03
CA ILE A 17 9.12 9.98 -4.01
C ILE A 17 9.00 11.25 -3.17
N ASP A 18 9.00 11.14 -1.84
CA ASP A 18 8.88 12.29 -0.93
C ASP A 18 10.20 13.04 -0.73
N GLN A 19 10.16 14.15 0.02
CA GLN A 19 11.36 14.96 0.34
C GLN A 19 12.49 14.22 1.08
N HIS A 20 12.22 13.04 1.65
CA HIS A 20 13.19 12.20 2.34
C HIS A 20 13.66 11.01 1.48
N SER A 21 13.42 11.07 0.16
CA SER A 21 13.74 10.02 -0.81
C SER A 21 12.96 8.71 -0.61
N ARG A 22 11.81 8.74 0.10
CA ARG A 22 10.99 7.54 0.33
C ARG A 22 9.96 7.36 -0.80
N PRO A 23 9.86 6.18 -1.40
CA PRO A 23 8.75 5.86 -2.29
C PRO A 23 7.40 6.05 -1.59
N VAL A 24 6.47 6.75 -2.26
CA VAL A 24 5.11 6.99 -1.78
C VAL A 24 4.13 6.23 -2.67
N PHE A 25 3.19 5.53 -2.02
CA PHE A 25 2.17 4.74 -2.66
C PHE A 25 0.77 5.16 -2.20
N ILE A 26 -0.23 4.83 -3.03
CA ILE A 26 -1.65 5.02 -2.73
C ILE A 26 -2.41 3.70 -2.96
N ASP A 27 -3.41 3.42 -2.12
CA ASP A 27 -4.38 2.34 -2.36
C ASP A 27 -5.63 2.84 -3.12
N ALA A 28 -6.56 1.93 -3.40
CA ALA A 28 -7.82 2.25 -4.08
C ALA A 28 -8.74 3.18 -3.26
N ASP A 29 -8.60 3.21 -1.92
CA ASP A 29 -9.37 4.07 -1.02
C ASP A 29 -8.75 5.47 -0.88
N GLY A 30 -7.62 5.74 -1.55
CA GLY A 30 -6.89 7.00 -1.46
C GLY A 30 -5.99 7.13 -0.22
N ARG A 31 -5.76 6.04 0.52
CA ARG A 31 -4.85 6.04 1.67
C ARG A 31 -3.40 5.97 1.20
N LEU A 32 -2.55 6.71 1.90
CA LEU A 32 -1.13 6.81 1.58
C LEU A 32 -0.29 5.84 2.40
N TYR A 33 0.71 5.30 1.72
CA TYR A 33 1.70 4.39 2.28
C TYR A 33 3.10 4.82 1.85
N LYS A 34 4.11 4.50 2.67
CA LYS A 34 5.52 4.75 2.35
C LYS A 34 6.37 3.54 2.63
N ASP A 35 7.37 3.30 1.79
CA ASP A 35 8.46 2.39 2.13
C ASP A 35 9.55 3.18 2.87
N VAL A 36 9.70 2.92 4.17
CA VAL A 36 10.71 3.61 4.99
C VAL A 36 12.12 3.06 4.78
N ASN A 37 12.26 1.90 4.12
CA ASN A 37 13.56 1.34 3.76
C ASN A 37 14.08 1.84 2.41
N LEU A 38 13.45 2.86 1.80
CA LEU A 38 13.89 3.46 0.53
C LEU A 38 13.92 2.47 -0.64
N GLY A 39 13.13 1.39 -0.58
CA GLY A 39 13.20 0.30 -1.56
C GLY A 39 14.47 -0.56 -1.44
N MET A 40 15.20 -0.46 -0.33
CA MET A 40 16.33 -1.32 0.01
C MET A 40 15.87 -2.50 0.87
N ASP A 41 16.56 -3.63 0.75
CA ASP A 41 16.33 -4.85 1.53
C ASP A 41 14.86 -5.33 1.51
N GLU A 42 14.33 -5.80 2.64
CA GLU A 42 12.91 -6.11 2.80
C GLU A 42 12.13 -4.80 2.96
N SER A 43 11.21 -4.50 2.04
CA SER A 43 10.37 -3.30 2.10
C SER A 43 9.62 -3.20 3.44
N LYS A 44 9.68 -2.01 4.05
CA LYS A 44 8.97 -1.71 5.29
C LYS A 44 7.90 -0.67 5.00
N ILE A 45 6.73 -1.16 4.63
CA ILE A 45 5.58 -0.32 4.29
C ILE A 45 4.88 0.16 5.57
N CYS A 46 4.67 1.46 5.67
CA CYS A 46 3.94 2.13 6.75
C CYS A 46 2.76 2.94 6.21
N THR A 47 1.70 3.08 7.00
CA THR A 47 0.68 4.13 6.77
C THR A 47 1.32 5.51 6.91
N VAL A 48 0.66 6.54 6.37
CA VAL A 48 1.16 7.92 6.42
C VAL A 48 0.15 8.83 7.10
N TRP A 49 0.66 9.73 7.93
CA TRP A 49 -0.11 10.84 8.49
C TRP A 49 0.43 12.18 7.95
N GLY A 50 -0.46 13.07 7.52
CA GLY A 50 -0.07 14.40 7.02
C GLY A 50 0.18 14.51 5.51
N GLY A 51 -0.23 13.52 4.70
CA GLY A 51 -0.21 13.62 3.23
C GLY A 51 1.10 13.13 2.58
N PHE A 52 1.35 13.57 1.35
CA PHE A 52 2.46 13.07 0.51
C PHE A 52 3.84 13.23 1.19
N ASP A 53 4.13 14.39 1.77
CA ASP A 53 5.36 14.65 2.53
C ASP A 53 5.21 14.40 4.04
N GLY A 54 4.09 13.82 4.46
CA GLY A 54 3.79 13.50 5.86
C GLY A 54 4.69 12.40 6.44
N GLU A 55 4.56 12.17 7.74
CA GLU A 55 5.38 11.16 8.42
C GLU A 55 4.77 9.76 8.30
N PRO A 56 5.62 8.72 8.17
CA PRO A 56 5.21 7.34 8.40
C PRO A 56 4.63 7.18 9.80
N ASP A 57 3.54 6.44 9.92
CA ASP A 57 2.82 6.23 11.18
C ASP A 57 2.90 4.75 11.63
N THR A 58 2.08 3.87 11.06
CA THR A 58 1.96 2.48 11.50
C THR A 58 2.50 1.51 10.45
N PRO A 59 3.58 0.76 10.75
CA PRO A 59 4.06 -0.34 9.90
C PRO A 59 3.01 -1.44 9.69
N LEU A 60 2.91 -1.98 8.46
CA LEU A 60 1.95 -3.05 8.13
C LEU A 60 2.15 -4.33 8.97
N GLU A 61 3.33 -4.55 9.53
CA GLU A 61 3.63 -5.68 10.42
C GLU A 61 2.81 -5.67 11.73
N TYR A 62 2.32 -4.50 12.16
CA TYR A 62 1.48 -4.37 13.35
C TYR A 62 -0.01 -4.62 13.10
N PHE A 63 -0.41 -4.85 11.85
CA PHE A 63 -1.80 -5.11 11.50
C PHE A 63 -2.17 -6.52 11.96
N LYS A 64 -3.35 -6.69 12.57
CA LYS A 64 -3.84 -8.00 13.05
C LYS A 64 -3.80 -9.08 11.97
N GLN A 65 -4.01 -8.69 10.71
CA GLN A 65 -3.80 -9.52 9.54
C GLN A 65 -2.87 -8.77 8.60
N ARG A 66 -1.59 -9.17 8.56
CA ARG A 66 -0.60 -8.59 7.65
C ARG A 66 -1.05 -8.86 6.21
N PRO A 67 -1.37 -7.83 5.42
CA PRO A 67 -1.74 -8.04 4.03
C PRO A 67 -0.49 -8.43 3.22
N THR A 68 -0.72 -9.16 2.14
CA THR A 68 0.29 -9.28 1.08
C THR A 68 0.26 -7.98 0.28
N VAL A 69 1.40 -7.30 0.14
CA VAL A 69 1.50 -6.07 -0.64
C VAL A 69 1.80 -6.42 -2.09
N GLU A 70 1.05 -5.84 -3.01
CA GLU A 70 1.28 -5.94 -4.45
C GLU A 70 1.42 -4.53 -5.03
N ILE A 71 2.57 -4.22 -5.60
CA ILE A 71 2.77 -2.94 -6.29
C ILE A 71 2.26 -3.07 -7.71
N VAL A 72 1.30 -2.21 -8.08
CA VAL A 72 0.62 -2.21 -9.38
C VAL A 72 0.87 -0.90 -10.13
N GLU A 73 0.87 -0.94 -11.46
CA GLU A 73 0.99 0.26 -12.29
C GLU A 73 -0.29 1.12 -12.24
N ASN A 74 -1.45 0.45 -12.14
CA ASN A 74 -2.77 1.07 -12.06
C ASN A 74 -3.63 0.37 -11.03
N LEU A 75 -4.37 1.17 -10.27
CA LEU A 75 -5.46 0.67 -9.43
C LEU A 75 -6.65 0.52 -10.36
N GLU A 76 -6.92 -0.70 -10.83
CA GLU A 76 -8.16 -0.95 -11.55
C GLU A 76 -9.32 -0.66 -10.60
N GLU A 77 -10.19 0.27 -10.99
CA GLU A 77 -11.50 0.38 -10.36
C GLU A 77 -12.22 -0.94 -10.63
N GLU A 78 -12.52 -1.71 -9.57
CA GLU A 78 -13.49 -2.79 -9.67
C GLU A 78 -14.82 -2.13 -10.06
N ASN A 79 -15.06 -2.03 -11.37
CA ASN A 79 -16.29 -1.50 -11.91
C ASN A 79 -17.42 -2.37 -11.37
N ALA A 80 -18.18 -1.80 -10.43
CA ALA A 80 -19.41 -2.37 -9.95
C ALA A 80 -20.29 -2.63 -11.16
N SER A 81 -20.44 -3.92 -11.51
CA SER A 81 -21.47 -4.40 -12.43
C SER A 81 -22.80 -3.86 -11.93
N THR A 82 -23.31 -2.82 -12.58
CA THR A 82 -24.68 -2.38 -12.38
C THR A 82 -25.47 -3.11 -13.46
N ASP A 83 -26.30 -4.04 -13.03
CA ASP A 83 -27.28 -4.80 -13.83
C ASP A 83 -28.10 -3.90 -14.77
#